data_AF-A0A2W1L2L8-F1
#
_entry.id   AF-A0A2W1L2L8-F1
#
_cell.length_a   1.000
_cell.length_b   1.000
_cell.length_c   1.000
_cell.angle_alpha   90.00
_cell.angle_beta   90.00
_cell.angle_gamma   90.00
#
_symmetry.space_group_name_H-M   'P 1'
#
loop_
_entity.id
_entity.type
_entity.pdbx_description
1 polymer ?
#
loop_
_entity_poly.entity_id
_entity_poly.type
_entity_poly.pdbx_seq_one_letter_code
_entity_poly.pdbx_strand_id
1 'polypeptide(L)' 'MLFVSGLTVVLFILGLYLLNIITSIWAYRDARSRGRNREFCLLVLIGTLVFPVLGLIIYLIVRND' A
#
# COMPACT_ATOMS: atom_id res chain seq x y z
N MET A 1 -16.92 19.50 22.21
CA MET A 1 -17.14 18.12 21.71
C MET A 1 -16.87 17.98 20.20
N LEU A 2 -17.34 18.88 19.33
CA LEU A 2 -17.16 18.82 17.86
C LEU A 2 -15.72 19.04 17.32
N PHE A 3 -14.87 19.81 18.02
CA PHE A 3 -13.49 20.04 17.57
C PHE A 3 -12.57 18.83 17.78
N VAL A 4 -12.85 18.03 18.81
CA VAL A 4 -12.12 16.78 19.08
C VAL A 4 -12.38 15.76 17.97
N SER A 5 -13.62 15.69 17.44
CA SER A 5 -13.95 14.76 16.36
C SER A 5 -13.28 15.11 15.02
N GLY A 6 -13.12 16.40 14.68
CA GLY A 6 -12.51 16.81 13.42
C GLY A 6 -11.03 16.43 13.31
N LEU A 7 -10.25 16.74 14.36
CA LEU A 7 -8.82 16.41 14.39
C LEU A 7 -8.58 14.90 14.38
N THR A 8 -9.37 14.12 15.14
CA THR A 8 -9.27 12.66 15.15
C THR A 8 -9.53 12.06 13.77
N VAL A 9 -10.52 12.55 13.03
CA VAL A 9 -10.81 12.09 11.66
C VAL A 9 -9.65 12.39 10.72
N VAL A 10 -9.07 13.59 10.79
CA VAL A 10 -7.91 13.96 9.97
C VAL A 10 -6.70 13.07 10.26
N LEU A 11 -6.37 12.87 11.54
CA LEU A 11 -5.26 12.00 11.95
C LEU A 11 -5.48 10.54 11.52
N PHE A 12 -6.73 10.06 11.57
CA PHE A 12 -7.08 8.71 11.13
C PHE A 12 -6.88 8.54 9.62
N ILE A 13 -7.39 9.48 8.81
CA ILE A 13 -7.20 9.46 7.36
C ILE A 13 -5.72 9.55 7.00
N LEU A 14 -4.98 10.44 7.67
CA LEU A 14 -3.54 10.58 7.46
C LEU A 14 -2.79 9.29 7.83
N GLY A 15 -3.17 8.65 8.94
CA GLY A 15 -2.61 7.36 9.34
C GLY A 15 -2.87 6.26 8.31
N LEU A 16 -4.08 6.17 7.77
CA LEU A 16 -4.41 5.22 6.69
C LEU A 16 -3.65 5.51 5.39
N TYR A 17 -3.47 6.79 5.04
CA TYR A 17 -2.70 7.20 3.88
C TYR A 17 -1.22 6.82 4.01
N LEU A 18 -0.61 7.09 5.17
CA LEU A 18 0.76 6.67 5.46
C LEU A 18 0.89 5.14 5.44
N LEU A 19 -0.08 4.43 6.03
CA LEU A 19 -0.12 2.97 6.00
C LEU A 19 -0.14 2.45 4.55
N ASN A 20 -0.94 3.06 3.67
CA ASN A 20 -0.99 2.70 2.26
C ASN A 20 0.35 2.91 1.53
N ILE A 21 1.04 4.02 1.78
CA ILE A 21 2.35 4.27 1.21
C ILE A 21 3.36 3.24 1.71
N ILE A 22 3.38 2.98 3.02
CA ILE A 22 4.31 2.02 3.64
C ILE A 22 4.08 0.61 3.07
N THR A 23 2.83 0.16 2.97
CA THR A 23 2.51 -1.17 2.42
C THR A 23 2.84 -1.26 0.93
N SER A 24 2.63 -0.18 0.17
CA SER A 24 2.99 -0.13 -1.26
C SER A 24 4.50 -0.21 -1.48
N ILE A 25 5.28 0.54 -0.69
CA ILE A 25 6.75 0.47 -0.71
C ILE A 25 7.23 -0.91 -0.28
N TRP A 26 6.60 -1.49 0.75
CA TRP A 26 6.91 -2.86 1.19
C TRP A 26 6.67 -3.87 0.07
N ALA A 27 5.53 -3.81 -0.62
CA ALA A 27 5.21 -4.72 -1.72
C ALA A 27 6.20 -4.57 -2.89
N TYR A 28 6.59 -3.34 -3.24
CA TYR A 28 7.66 -3.09 -4.22
C TYR A 28 9.00 -3.72 -3.81
N ARG A 29 9.41 -3.52 -2.55
CA ARG A 29 10.68 -4.05 -2.03
C ARG A 29 10.67 -5.57 -1.95
N ASP A 30 9.56 -6.18 -1.53
CA ASP A 30 9.39 -7.63 -1.47
C ASP A 30 9.35 -8.25 -2.88
N ALA A 31 8.70 -7.59 -3.86
CA ALA A 31 8.74 -8.04 -5.26
C ALA A 31 10.17 -8.01 -5.82
N ARG A 32 10.93 -6.95 -5.52
CA ARG A 32 12.31 -6.78 -5.97
C ARG A 32 13.27 -7.76 -5.31
N SER A 33 13.13 -8.06 -4.02
CA SER A 33 13.98 -9.04 -3.32
C SER A 33 13.76 -10.48 -3.83
N ARG A 34 12.57 -10.77 -4.35
CA ARG A 34 12.23 -12.05 -5.01
C ARG A 34 12.74 -12.15 -6.46
N GLY A 35 13.52 -11.18 -6.94
CA GLY A 35 14.09 -11.21 -8.29
C GLY A 35 13.08 -10.94 -9.42
N ARG A 36 11.91 -10.37 -9.13
CA ARG A 36 10.98 -9.96 -10.19
C ARG A 36 11.55 -8.78 -10.98
N ASN A 37 11.15 -8.68 -12.26
CA ASN A 37 11.60 -7.58 -13.14
C ASN A 37 11.14 -6.21 -12.61
N ARG A 38 11.85 -5.14 -12.99
CA ARG A 38 11.57 -3.76 -12.56
C ARG A 38 10.16 -3.31 -12.93
N GLU A 39 9.68 -3.67 -14.11
CA GLU A 39 8.33 -3.34 -14.58
C GLU A 39 7.25 -3.95 -13.67
N PHE A 40 7.40 -5.23 -13.31
CA PHE A 40 6.49 -5.89 -12.37
C PHE A 40 6.50 -5.21 -11.01
N CYS A 41 7.68 -4.86 -10.48
CA CYS A 41 7.78 -4.17 -9.21
C CYS A 41 7.05 -2.82 -9.26
N LEU A 42 7.22 -2.05 -10.34
CA LEU A 42 6.51 -0.78 -10.53
C LEU A 42 4.99 -0.96 -10.66
N LEU A 43 4.54 -2.00 -11.37
CA LEU A 43 3.11 -2.34 -11.44
C LEU A 43 2.53 -2.67 -10.07
N VAL A 44 3.25 -3.43 -9.24
CA VAL A 44 2.85 -3.71 -7.86
C VAL A 44 2.76 -2.41 -7.07
N LEU A 45 3.78 -1.55 -7.13
CA LEU A 45 3.80 -0.28 -6.40
C LEU A 45 2.62 0.61 -6.77
N ILE A 46 2.36 0.80 -8.06
CA ILE A 46 1.27 1.64 -8.56
C ILE A 46 -0.08 0.99 -8.25
N GLY A 47 -0.20 -0.32 -8.44
CA GLY A 47 -1.40 -1.09 -8.16
C GLY A 47 -1.81 -1.01 -6.69
N THR A 48 -0.86 -1.16 -5.76
CA THR A 48 -1.12 -1.03 -4.31
C THR A 48 -1.35 0.41 -3.88
N LEU A 49 -0.76 1.40 -4.55
CA LEU A 49 -0.95 2.82 -4.20
C LEU A 49 -2.34 3.32 -4.60
N VAL A 50 -2.80 2.96 -5.81
CA VAL A 50 -4.14 3.35 -6.31
C VAL A 50 -5.24 2.47 -5.70
N PHE A 51 -4.96 1.18 -5.50
CA PHE A 51 -5.89 0.23 -4.91
C PHE A 51 -5.26 -0.42 -3.65
N PRO A 52 -5.30 0.26 -2.48
CA PRO A 52 -4.63 -0.18 -1.24
C PRO A 52 -4.93 -1.63 -0.86
N VAL A 53 -6.21 -1.97 -0.82
CA VAL A 53 -6.68 -3.26 -0.33
C VAL A 53 -6.62 -4.29 -1.44
N LEU A 54 -7.25 -4.00 -2.59
CA LEU A 54 -7.30 -4.93 -3.73
C LEU A 54 -5.91 -5.19 -4.33
N GLY A 55 -5.11 -4.15 -4.54
CA GLY A 55 -3.75 -4.27 -5.05
C GLY A 55 -2.85 -5.07 -4.12
N LEU A 56 -3.00 -4.89 -2.80
CA LEU A 56 -2.26 -5.68 -1.81
C LEU A 56 -2.71 -7.15 -1.81
N ILE A 57 -4.01 -7.42 -1.90
CA ILE A 57 -4.55 -8.79 -2.01
C ILE A 57 -4.01 -9.47 -3.27
N ILE A 58 -4.11 -8.82 -4.43
CA ILE A 58 -3.61 -9.34 -5.71
C ILE A 58 -2.11 -9.63 -5.60
N TYR A 59 -1.34 -8.69 -5.04
CA TYR A 59 0.08 -8.89 -4.83
C TYR A 59 0.38 -10.12 -3.96
N LEU A 60 -0.33 -10.30 -2.85
CA LEU A 60 -0.14 -11.44 -1.96
C LEU A 60 -0.48 -12.78 -2.61
N ILE A 61 -1.46 -12.80 -3.54
CA ILE A 61 -1.76 -14.00 -4.34
C ILE A 61 -0.60 -14.28 -5.30
N VAL A 62 -0.22 -13.29 -6.12
CA VAL A 62 0.84 -13.43 -7.13
C VAL A 62 2.22 -13.69 -6.51
N ARG A 63 2.47 -13.28 -5.26
CA ARG A 63 3.75 -13.55 -4.60
C ARG A 63 3.90 -15.01 -4.14
N ASN A 64 2.79 -15.72 -3.96
CA ASN A 64 2.75 -17.08 -3.42
C ASN A 64 2.73 -18.16 -4.51
N ASP A 65 2.47 -17.76 -5.76
CA ASP A 65 2.71 -18.54 -6.99
C ASP A 65 4.13 -18.30 -7.55
#